data_AF-A0A016U0Q7-F1
#
_entry.id   AF-A0A016U0Q7-F1
#
_cell.length_a   1.000
_cell.length_b   1.000
_cell.length_c   1.000
_cell.angle_alpha   90.00
_cell.angle_beta   90.00
_cell.angle_gamma   90.00
#
_symmetry.space_group_name_H-M   'P 1'
#
loop_
_entity.id
_entity.type
_entity.pdbx_description
1 polymer ?
#
loop_
_entity_poly.entity_id
_entity_poly.type
_entity_poly.pdbx_seq_one_letter_code
_entity_poly.pdbx_strand_id
1 'polypeptide(L)'
;MDTLSPSVDALSYVLFSIEILMNILFIPTVCLLFYICVVQKNLHVNFRSTLFLTGVGYLLGDIHRLILVTARMCCIAQQSTPLVQKLAVVQLVGAYISLFGWLFVTIERAIATVFTGNYEKKCSGFAAPVALCSAVLLLAALACCVTSLRLIKNVDFIIMGLQIFLVVMCFVALAVIVMFNTSAYRKRHNAMMQLSNRYQLDENIRGSRYLIPVALNDVLVKVAFILLMAYSIFFTDIPLGHDTTHLSHAYDLLGSYQRLFFGLALTLRSQRFDHLLKRRKKTTKAIEKQATAVALHLERAVQQSSAIGQSTQLANHRARAPPIPGMAP
;
A
#
# COMPACT_ATOMS: atom_id res chain seq x y z
N MET A 1 -26.00 -44.74 -5.81
CA MET A 1 -26.05 -43.76 -6.90
C MET A 1 -26.20 -42.40 -6.26
N ASP A 2 -25.23 -41.54 -6.57
CA ASP A 2 -25.22 -40.08 -6.46
C ASP A 2 -25.30 -39.43 -5.07
N THR A 3 -24.24 -39.61 -4.27
CA THR A 3 -23.81 -38.53 -3.36
C THR A 3 -22.93 -37.58 -4.16
N LEU A 4 -23.58 -36.62 -4.84
CA LEU A 4 -22.92 -35.45 -5.40
C LEU A 4 -21.98 -34.88 -4.32
N SER A 5 -20.67 -34.90 -4.59
CA SER A 5 -19.73 -34.03 -3.88
C SER A 5 -20.32 -32.61 -3.87
N PRO A 6 -20.35 -31.87 -2.74
CA PRO A 6 -20.83 -30.50 -2.77
C PRO A 6 -19.91 -29.73 -3.72
N SER A 7 -20.41 -29.45 -4.92
CA SER A 7 -19.74 -28.59 -5.87
C SER A 7 -19.54 -27.25 -5.18
N VAL A 8 -18.32 -26.72 -5.16
CA VAL A 8 -18.04 -25.37 -4.70
C VAL A 8 -19.01 -24.42 -5.40
N ASP A 9 -19.87 -23.74 -4.64
CA ASP A 9 -20.90 -22.86 -5.21
C ASP A 9 -20.26 -21.73 -6.03
N ALA A 10 -20.95 -21.25 -7.06
CA ALA A 10 -20.48 -20.16 -7.92
C ALA A 10 -20.03 -18.91 -7.12
N LEU A 11 -20.68 -18.66 -5.98
CA LEU A 11 -20.32 -17.59 -5.06
C LEU A 11 -18.92 -17.77 -4.46
N SER A 12 -18.54 -18.98 -4.07
CA SER A 12 -17.22 -19.26 -3.49
C SER A 12 -16.11 -19.09 -4.52
N TYR A 13 -16.36 -19.42 -5.79
CA TYR A 13 -15.45 -19.09 -6.90
C TYR A 13 -15.26 -17.57 -7.05
N VAL A 14 -16.35 -16.80 -7.02
CA VAL A 14 -16.28 -15.33 -7.08
C VAL A 14 -15.46 -14.78 -5.91
N LEU A 15 -15.69 -15.26 -4.68
CA LEU A 15 -14.95 -14.82 -3.50
C LEU A 15 -13.45 -15.13 -3.60
N PHE A 16 -13.08 -16.33 -4.07
CA PHE A 16 -11.69 -16.67 -4.32
C PHE A 16 -11.07 -15.78 -5.41
N SER A 17 -11.79 -15.48 -6.50
CA SER A 17 -11.31 -14.58 -7.55
C SER A 17 -11.04 -13.16 -7.03
N ILE A 18 -11.92 -12.64 -6.16
CA ILE A 18 -11.73 -11.34 -5.51
C ILE A 18 -10.49 -11.37 -4.60
N GLU A 19 -10.31 -12.45 -3.83
CA GLU A 19 -9.15 -12.59 -2.95
C GLU A 19 -7.83 -12.62 -3.75
N ILE A 20 -7.77 -13.41 -4.83
CA ILE A 20 -6.61 -13.44 -5.73
C ILE A 20 -6.34 -12.06 -6.31
N LEU A 21 -7.36 -11.36 -6.79
CA LEU A 21 -7.21 -10.01 -7.34
C LEU A 21 -6.59 -9.05 -6.31
N MET A 22 -7.08 -9.06 -5.08
CA MET A 22 -6.55 -8.22 -4.01
C MET A 22 -5.08 -8.54 -3.69
N ASN A 23 -4.73 -9.82 -3.59
CA ASN A 23 -3.35 -10.25 -3.32
C ASN A 23 -2.42 -9.88 -4.51
N ILE A 24 -2.84 -10.10 -5.76
CA ILE A 24 -2.06 -9.70 -6.95
C ILE A 24 -1.86 -8.17 -6.98
N LEU A 25 -2.88 -7.38 -6.66
CA LEU A 25 -2.77 -5.91 -6.59
C LEU A 25 -1.86 -5.43 -5.45
N PHE A 26 -1.68 -6.23 -4.40
CA PHE A 26 -0.78 -5.90 -3.31
C PHE A 26 0.68 -5.94 -3.74
N ILE A 27 1.09 -6.88 -4.60
CA ILE A 27 2.48 -7.01 -5.10
C ILE A 27 3.06 -5.69 -5.67
N PRO A 28 2.46 -5.05 -6.70
CA PRO A 28 2.98 -3.79 -7.22
C PRO A 28 2.91 -2.67 -6.18
N THR A 29 1.92 -2.71 -5.29
CA THR A 29 1.75 -1.72 -4.23
C THR A 29 2.87 -1.81 -3.18
N VAL A 30 3.24 -3.01 -2.74
CA VAL A 30 4.33 -3.19 -1.78
C VAL A 30 5.70 -2.95 -2.42
N CYS A 31 5.88 -3.28 -3.70
CA CYS A 31 7.08 -2.89 -4.45
C CYS A 31 7.25 -1.36 -4.52
N LEU A 32 6.15 -0.63 -4.72
CA LEU A 32 6.17 0.84 -4.68
C LEU A 32 6.49 1.36 -3.27
N LEU A 33 5.95 0.73 -2.22
CA LEU A 33 6.30 1.05 -0.85
C LEU A 33 7.81 0.85 -0.60
N PHE A 34 8.39 -0.27 -1.04
CA PHE A 34 9.83 -0.53 -0.92
C PHE A 34 10.65 0.53 -1.64
N TYR A 35 10.26 0.89 -2.86
CA TYR A 35 10.90 1.99 -3.60
C TYR A 35 10.85 3.30 -2.81
N ILE A 36 9.71 3.65 -2.21
CA ILE A 36 9.55 4.85 -1.39
C ILE A 36 10.46 4.79 -0.15
N CYS A 37 10.51 3.66 0.56
CA CYS A 37 11.40 3.49 1.72
C CYS A 37 12.87 3.69 1.36
N VAL A 38 13.31 3.22 0.18
CA VAL A 38 14.69 3.41 -0.28
C VAL A 38 14.96 4.86 -0.68
N VAL A 39 14.07 5.48 -1.47
CA VAL A 39 14.32 6.78 -2.12
C VAL A 39 13.99 7.99 -1.23
N GLN A 40 13.04 7.87 -0.30
CA GLN A 40 12.57 9.00 0.50
C GLN A 40 13.51 9.34 1.65
N LYS A 41 14.51 10.20 1.39
CA LYS A 41 15.46 10.68 2.41
C LYS A 41 14.89 11.65 3.45
N ASN A 42 13.64 12.11 3.28
CA ASN A 42 12.97 13.07 4.17
C ASN A 42 12.37 12.42 5.44
N LEU A 43 12.69 11.15 5.69
CA LEU A 43 12.26 10.37 6.84
C LEU A 43 13.46 9.65 7.45
N HIS A 44 13.46 9.49 8.77
CA HIS A 44 14.50 8.81 9.52
C HIS A 44 14.77 7.42 8.94
N VAL A 45 16.05 7.06 8.86
CA VAL A 45 16.48 5.76 8.32
C VAL A 45 15.84 4.63 9.13
N ASN A 46 15.82 4.75 10.45
CA ASN A 46 15.25 3.78 11.38
C ASN A 46 13.78 3.50 11.06
N PHE A 47 12.97 4.55 10.94
CA PHE A 47 11.58 4.46 10.52
C PHE A 47 11.41 3.69 9.20
N ARG A 48 12.20 4.06 8.18
CA ARG A 48 12.11 3.46 6.85
C ARG A 48 12.54 2.00 6.85
N SER A 49 13.59 1.64 7.59
CA SER A 49 14.06 0.26 7.73
C SER A 49 13.03 -0.63 8.41
N THR A 50 12.42 -0.17 9.51
CA THR A 50 11.38 -0.96 10.20
C THR A 50 10.09 -1.04 9.38
N LEU A 51 9.71 0.03 8.67
CA LEU A 51 8.56 0.01 7.77
C LEU A 51 8.79 -0.93 6.57
N PHE A 52 10.00 -0.95 6.02
CA PHE A 52 10.40 -1.91 4.99
C PHE A 52 10.26 -3.34 5.49
N LEU A 53 10.78 -3.65 6.69
CA LEU A 53 10.66 -4.97 7.30
C LEU A 53 9.20 -5.37 7.55
N THR A 54 8.36 -4.42 7.98
CA THR A 54 6.91 -4.62 8.14
C THR A 54 6.26 -5.01 6.80
N GLY A 55 6.62 -4.32 5.71
CA GLY A 55 6.18 -4.65 4.36
C GLY A 55 6.64 -6.03 3.88
N VAL A 56 7.86 -6.46 4.25
CA VAL A 56 8.34 -7.83 3.99
C VAL A 56 7.46 -8.86 4.70
N GLY A 57 7.08 -8.61 5.96
CA GLY A 57 6.15 -9.49 6.68
C GLY A 57 4.81 -9.65 5.96
N TYR A 58 4.23 -8.55 5.48
CA TYR A 58 2.99 -8.59 4.70
C TYR A 58 3.16 -9.29 3.34
N LEU A 59 4.30 -9.11 2.66
CA LEU A 59 4.60 -9.79 1.39
C LEU A 59 4.74 -11.31 1.58
N LEU A 60 5.36 -11.77 2.67
CA LEU A 60 5.42 -13.21 2.99
C LEU A 60 4.03 -13.80 3.20
N GLY A 61 3.16 -13.09 3.94
CA GLY A 61 1.76 -13.48 4.10
C GLY A 61 0.99 -13.51 2.77
N ASP A 62 1.31 -12.58 1.86
CA ASP A 62 0.70 -12.50 0.54
C ASP A 62 1.10 -13.62 -0.41
N ILE A 63 2.39 -13.90 -0.51
CA ILE A 63 2.90 -15.03 -1.30
C ILE A 63 2.28 -16.34 -0.80
N HIS A 64 2.23 -16.54 0.52
CA HIS A 64 1.59 -17.70 1.11
C HIS A 64 0.11 -17.81 0.70
N ARG A 65 -0.64 -16.70 0.82
CA ARG A 65 -2.06 -16.67 0.47
C ARG A 65 -2.32 -16.92 -1.01
N LEU A 66 -1.52 -16.34 -1.90
CA LEU A 66 -1.62 -16.61 -3.34
C LEU A 66 -1.45 -18.09 -3.64
N ILE A 67 -0.44 -18.73 -3.05
CA ILE A 67 -0.20 -20.17 -3.25
C ILE A 67 -1.37 -20.98 -2.71
N LEU A 68 -1.85 -20.66 -1.51
CA LEU A 68 -2.93 -21.40 -0.84
C LEU A 68 -4.27 -21.27 -1.57
N VAL A 69 -4.66 -20.07 -2.02
CA VAL A 69 -5.92 -19.87 -2.76
C VAL A 69 -5.84 -20.51 -4.15
N THR A 70 -4.70 -20.40 -4.83
CA THR A 70 -4.48 -21.08 -6.12
C THR A 70 -4.56 -22.59 -5.96
N ALA A 71 -3.94 -23.15 -4.90
CA ALA A 71 -4.03 -24.57 -4.60
C ALA A 71 -5.47 -25.00 -4.29
N ARG A 72 -6.25 -24.21 -3.54
CA ARG A 72 -7.67 -24.48 -3.27
C ARG A 72 -8.52 -24.45 -4.54
N MET A 73 -8.26 -23.53 -5.48
CA MET A 73 -8.95 -23.46 -6.77
C MET A 73 -8.61 -24.64 -7.69
N CYS A 74 -7.33 -25.04 -7.77
CA CYS A 74 -6.86 -26.08 -8.69
C CYS A 74 -7.09 -27.51 -8.14
N CYS A 75 -7.05 -27.69 -6.82
CA CYS A 75 -7.15 -28.98 -6.15
C CYS A 75 -8.36 -28.96 -5.21
N ILE A 76 -9.56 -28.99 -5.79
CA ILE A 76 -10.88 -28.82 -5.15
C ILE A 76 -11.14 -29.75 -3.94
N ALA A 77 -10.29 -30.76 -3.65
CA ALA A 77 -10.61 -31.84 -2.71
C ALA A 77 -9.57 -32.15 -1.59
N GLN A 78 -8.48 -31.40 -1.41
CA GLN A 78 -7.53 -31.70 -0.30
C GLN A 78 -7.36 -30.53 0.67
N GLN A 79 -8.16 -30.56 1.75
CA GLN A 79 -8.04 -29.65 2.90
C GLN A 79 -6.67 -29.70 3.60
N SER A 80 -5.91 -30.79 3.44
CA SER A 80 -4.61 -31.00 4.09
C SER A 80 -3.58 -31.60 3.14
N THR A 81 -3.04 -30.80 2.23
CA THR A 81 -1.84 -31.23 1.51
C THR A 81 -0.60 -31.01 2.39
N PRO A 82 0.42 -31.88 2.31
CA PRO A 82 1.69 -31.68 3.03
C PRO A 82 2.37 -30.35 2.64
N LEU A 83 2.06 -29.83 1.45
CA LEU A 83 2.47 -28.50 1.00
C LEU A 83 1.86 -27.40 1.89
N VAL A 84 0.55 -27.42 2.14
CA VAL A 84 -0.14 -26.43 3.00
C VAL A 84 0.40 -26.43 4.42
N GLN A 85 0.70 -27.60 4.99
CA GLN A 85 1.29 -27.68 6.34
C GLN A 85 2.70 -27.10 6.40
N LYS A 86 3.55 -27.36 5.40
CA LYS A 86 4.90 -26.77 5.32
C LYS A 86 4.84 -25.25 5.09
N LEU A 87 3.84 -24.79 4.35
CA LEU A 87 3.64 -23.38 4.04
C LEU A 87 3.06 -22.57 5.20
N ALA A 88 2.31 -23.20 6.12
CA ALA A 88 1.74 -22.53 7.29
C ALA A 88 2.78 -21.78 8.14
N VAL A 89 4.03 -22.29 8.20
CA VAL A 89 5.14 -21.62 8.89
C VAL A 89 5.46 -20.27 8.23
N VAL A 90 5.41 -20.18 6.89
CA VAL A 90 5.65 -18.92 6.16
C VAL A 90 4.60 -17.88 6.50
N GLN A 91 3.33 -18.30 6.61
CA GLN A 91 2.25 -17.41 7.04
C GLN A 91 2.49 -16.88 8.45
N LEU A 92 2.88 -17.77 9.36
CA LEU A 92 3.14 -17.44 10.75
C LEU A 92 4.31 -16.44 10.89
N VAL A 93 5.41 -16.69 10.17
CA VAL A 93 6.56 -15.77 10.10
C VAL A 93 6.14 -14.41 9.57
N GLY A 94 5.41 -14.34 8.46
CA GLY A 94 4.93 -13.09 7.88
C GLY A 94 4.01 -12.30 8.83
N ALA A 95 3.10 -13.00 9.51
CA ALA A 95 2.19 -12.41 10.49
C ALA A 95 2.94 -11.81 11.69
N TYR A 96 3.95 -12.50 12.24
CA TYR A 96 4.70 -11.97 13.37
C TYR A 96 5.68 -10.86 13.00
N ILE A 97 6.34 -10.96 11.83
CA ILE A 97 7.19 -9.86 11.34
C ILE A 97 6.36 -8.59 11.15
N SER A 98 5.17 -8.69 10.56
CA SER A 98 4.29 -7.52 10.37
C SER A 98 3.75 -6.98 11.69
N LEU A 99 3.34 -7.85 12.63
CA LEU A 99 2.85 -7.45 13.95
C LEU A 99 3.91 -6.71 14.77
N PHE A 100 5.09 -7.31 14.96
CA PHE A 100 6.16 -6.67 15.72
C PHE A 100 6.79 -5.51 14.94
N GLY A 101 6.81 -5.57 13.61
CA GLY A 101 7.19 -4.45 12.76
C GLY A 101 6.35 -3.21 13.06
N TRP A 102 5.02 -3.35 13.15
CA TRP A 102 4.12 -2.27 13.55
C TRP A 102 4.39 -1.69 14.93
N LEU A 103 4.64 -2.56 15.91
CA LEU A 103 5.01 -2.14 17.26
C LEU A 103 6.30 -1.31 17.23
N PHE A 104 7.34 -1.80 16.54
CA PHE A 104 8.63 -1.13 16.50
C PHE A 104 8.63 0.14 15.64
N VAL A 105 7.80 0.22 14.60
CA VAL A 105 7.53 1.48 13.89
C VAL A 105 6.96 2.51 14.86
N THR A 106 6.01 2.12 15.71
CA THR A 106 5.41 3.03 16.70
C THR A 106 6.40 3.43 17.79
N ILE A 107 7.20 2.48 18.30
CA ILE A 107 8.27 2.73 19.27
C ILE A 107 9.30 3.70 18.67
N GLU A 108 9.71 3.50 17.42
CA GLU A 108 10.68 4.37 16.76
C GLU A 108 10.14 5.80 16.64
N ARG A 109 8.84 5.98 16.34
CA ARG A 109 8.18 7.30 16.37
C ARG A 109 8.13 7.90 17.78
N ALA A 110 7.94 7.09 18.81
CA ALA A 110 7.96 7.53 20.20
C ALA A 110 9.37 8.01 20.61
N ILE A 111 10.42 7.23 20.29
CA ILE A 111 11.82 7.59 20.54
C ILE A 111 12.18 8.89 19.81
N ALA A 112 11.81 9.01 18.53
CA ALA A 112 12.06 10.23 17.76
C ALA A 112 11.37 11.46 18.36
N THR A 113 10.21 11.28 18.96
CA THR A 113 9.45 12.34 19.64
C THR A 113 10.11 12.76 20.95
N VAL A 114 10.46 11.80 21.81
CA VAL A 114 11.07 12.06 23.13
C VAL A 114 12.46 12.69 22.98
N PHE A 115 13.26 12.22 22.03
CA PHE A 115 14.63 12.68 21.82
C PHE A 115 14.75 13.76 20.73
N THR A 116 13.71 14.59 20.55
CA THR A 116 13.74 15.70 19.58
C THR A 116 14.98 16.59 19.82
N GLY A 117 15.84 16.73 18.81
CA GLY A 117 17.10 17.49 18.83
C GLY A 117 18.37 16.67 19.07
N ASN A 118 18.24 15.53 19.76
CA ASN A 118 19.36 14.60 20.02
C ASN A 118 19.26 13.30 19.23
N TYR A 119 18.10 13.04 18.60
CA TYR A 119 17.83 11.80 17.89
C TYR A 119 18.85 11.53 16.79
N GLU A 120 19.15 12.50 15.92
CA GLU A 120 20.14 12.28 14.86
C GLU A 120 21.54 12.04 15.41
N LYS A 121 21.95 12.74 16.47
CA LYS A 121 23.26 12.52 17.08
C LYS A 121 23.41 11.12 17.69
N LYS A 122 22.33 10.55 18.25
CA LYS A 122 22.34 9.25 18.93
C LYS A 122 21.95 8.08 18.04
N CYS A 123 21.12 8.32 17.03
CA CYS A 123 20.39 7.28 16.29
C CYS A 123 20.49 7.40 14.76
N SER A 124 21.32 8.30 14.20
CA SER A 124 21.51 8.38 12.74
C SER A 124 22.40 7.28 12.15
N GLY A 125 23.19 6.59 12.99
CA GLY A 125 24.10 5.55 12.55
C GLY A 125 23.41 4.24 12.15
N PHE A 126 24.17 3.36 11.49
CA PHE A 126 23.68 2.05 11.02
C PHE A 126 23.31 1.08 12.15
N ALA A 127 23.80 1.29 13.37
CA ALA A 127 23.52 0.42 14.51
C ALA A 127 22.04 0.47 14.96
N ALA A 128 21.41 1.64 14.98
CA ALA A 128 20.03 1.81 15.40
C ALA A 128 19.00 1.07 14.51
N PRO A 129 19.02 1.18 13.17
CA PRO A 129 18.09 0.44 12.32
C PRO A 129 18.34 -1.07 12.40
N VAL A 130 19.61 -1.51 12.50
CA VAL A 130 19.95 -2.92 12.68
C VAL A 130 19.39 -3.45 14.00
N ALA A 131 19.53 -2.72 15.10
CA ALA A 131 19.01 -3.12 16.40
C ALA A 131 17.48 -3.21 16.42
N LEU A 132 16.77 -2.27 15.78
CA LEU A 132 15.32 -2.31 15.69
C LEU A 132 14.85 -3.49 14.83
N CYS A 133 15.47 -3.70 13.66
CA CYS A 133 15.12 -4.82 12.78
C CYS A 133 15.47 -6.18 13.41
N SER A 134 16.60 -6.30 14.10
CA SER A 134 16.98 -7.54 14.78
C SER A 134 16.04 -7.86 15.93
N ALA A 135 15.58 -6.86 16.69
CA ALA A 135 14.57 -7.05 17.73
C ALA A 135 13.24 -7.55 17.17
N VAL A 136 12.77 -6.99 16.04
CA VAL A 136 11.57 -7.47 15.34
C VAL A 136 11.73 -8.93 14.90
N LEU A 137 12.86 -9.28 14.28
CA LEU A 137 13.12 -10.64 13.82
C LEU A 137 13.23 -11.62 14.98
N LEU A 138 13.88 -11.24 16.08
CA LEU A 138 14.03 -12.08 17.26
C LEU A 138 12.67 -12.36 17.94
N LEU A 139 11.85 -11.33 18.15
CA LEU A 139 10.52 -11.49 18.72
C LEU A 139 9.61 -12.30 17.80
N ALA A 140 9.69 -12.07 16.48
CA ALA A 140 8.94 -12.86 15.51
C ALA A 140 9.36 -14.33 15.52
N ALA A 141 10.66 -14.62 15.58
CA ALA A 141 11.18 -15.98 15.68
C ALA A 141 10.74 -16.66 16.97
N LEU A 142 10.82 -15.98 18.12
CA LEU A 142 10.37 -16.51 19.40
C LEU A 142 8.87 -16.84 19.38
N ALA A 143 8.03 -15.92 18.92
CA ALA A 143 6.59 -16.15 18.79
C ALA A 143 6.28 -17.30 17.83
N CYS A 144 7.02 -17.40 16.73
CA CYS A 144 6.90 -18.48 15.75
C CYS A 144 7.25 -19.83 16.39
N CYS A 145 8.36 -19.92 17.13
CA CYS A 145 8.77 -21.14 17.85
C CYS A 145 7.73 -21.55 18.90
N VAL A 146 7.26 -20.60 19.72
CA VAL A 146 6.26 -20.86 20.77
C VAL A 146 4.97 -21.42 20.18
N THR A 147 4.53 -20.87 19.04
CA THR A 147 3.30 -21.29 18.37
C THR A 147 3.47 -22.64 17.67
N SER A 148 4.53 -22.80 16.86
CA SER A 148 4.78 -24.01 16.08
C SER A 148 5.03 -25.23 16.97
N LEU A 149 5.73 -25.06 18.08
CA LEU A 149 6.01 -26.14 19.04
C LEU A 149 4.90 -26.35 20.07
N ARG A 150 3.83 -25.54 20.02
CA ARG A 150 2.70 -25.56 20.98
C ARG A 150 3.17 -25.59 22.44
N LEU A 151 4.18 -24.78 22.78
CA LEU A 151 4.79 -24.75 24.11
C LEU A 151 3.80 -24.34 25.22
N ILE A 152 2.72 -23.64 24.85
CA ILE A 152 1.70 -23.14 25.76
C ILE A 152 0.33 -23.69 25.33
N LYS A 153 -0.47 -24.16 26.29
CA LYS A 153 -1.87 -24.55 26.02
C LYS A 153 -2.67 -23.33 25.57
N ASN A 154 -3.48 -23.49 24.53
CA ASN A 154 -4.30 -22.41 23.96
C ASN A 154 -3.49 -21.20 23.44
N VAL A 155 -2.26 -21.44 22.95
CA VAL A 155 -1.37 -20.39 22.43
C VAL A 155 -2.05 -19.51 21.37
N ASP A 156 -2.88 -20.09 20.51
CA ASP A 156 -3.55 -19.36 19.42
C ASP A 156 -4.49 -18.26 19.96
N PHE A 157 -5.22 -18.53 21.04
CA PHE A 157 -6.09 -17.54 21.70
C PHE A 157 -5.27 -16.41 22.34
N ILE A 158 -4.16 -16.75 23.00
CA ILE A 158 -3.27 -15.76 23.63
C ILE A 158 -2.67 -14.84 22.56
N ILE A 159 -2.19 -15.41 21.46
CA ILE A 159 -1.62 -14.65 20.35
C ILE A 159 -2.68 -13.77 19.70
N MET A 160 -3.89 -14.27 19.49
CA MET A 160 -4.99 -13.48 18.96
C MET A 160 -5.32 -12.27 19.86
N GLY A 161 -5.40 -12.49 21.18
CA GLY A 161 -5.60 -11.40 22.15
C GLY A 161 -4.45 -10.39 22.12
N LEU A 162 -3.20 -10.87 22.06
CA LEU A 162 -2.01 -10.03 21.94
C LEU A 162 -2.03 -9.19 20.66
N GLN A 163 -2.43 -9.76 19.53
CA GLN A 163 -2.56 -9.03 18.26
C GLN A 163 -3.58 -7.89 18.36
N ILE A 164 -4.76 -8.16 18.91
CA ILE A 164 -5.81 -7.14 19.08
C ILE A 164 -5.29 -6.03 20.01
N PHE A 165 -4.71 -6.40 21.14
CA PHE A 165 -4.15 -5.45 22.10
C PHE A 165 -3.08 -4.57 21.47
N LEU A 166 -2.11 -5.16 20.77
CA LEU A 166 -1.01 -4.43 20.12
C LEU A 166 -1.52 -3.45 19.07
N VAL A 167 -2.49 -3.84 18.23
CA VAL A 167 -3.06 -2.96 17.21
C VAL A 167 -3.73 -1.73 17.84
N VAL A 168 -4.55 -1.93 18.87
CA VAL A 168 -5.23 -0.84 19.59
C VAL A 168 -4.20 0.06 20.28
N MET A 169 -3.23 -0.52 20.98
CA MET A 169 -2.16 0.23 21.64
C MET A 169 -1.32 1.05 20.67
N CYS A 170 -0.97 0.51 19.50
CA CYS A 170 -0.22 1.24 18.48
C CYS A 170 -1.03 2.42 17.93
N PHE A 171 -2.33 2.24 17.68
CA PHE A 171 -3.20 3.33 17.24
C PHE A 171 -3.28 4.46 18.27
N VAL A 172 -3.54 4.12 19.54
CA VAL A 172 -3.61 5.12 20.63
C VAL A 172 -2.27 5.82 20.80
N ALA A 173 -1.15 5.10 20.81
CA ALA A 173 0.18 5.67 20.92
C ALA A 173 0.49 6.63 19.76
N LEU A 174 0.18 6.26 18.51
CA LEU A 174 0.35 7.14 17.35
C LEU A 174 -0.51 8.40 17.44
N ALA A 175 -1.76 8.29 17.89
CA ALA A 175 -2.64 9.44 18.10
C ALA A 175 -2.05 10.40 19.15
N VAL A 176 -1.58 9.87 20.29
CA VAL A 176 -0.92 10.66 21.33
C VAL A 176 0.35 11.33 20.80
N ILE A 177 1.20 10.60 20.07
CA ILE A 177 2.42 11.14 19.46
C ILE A 177 2.10 12.31 18.51
N VAL A 178 1.10 12.17 17.65
CA VAL A 178 0.69 13.24 16.71
C VAL A 178 0.17 14.46 17.46
N MET A 179 -0.69 14.26 18.47
CA MET A 179 -1.23 15.36 19.27
C MET A 179 -0.12 16.09 20.02
N PHE A 180 0.79 15.35 20.67
CA PHE A 180 1.91 15.90 21.40
C PHE A 180 2.84 16.71 20.48
N ASN A 181 3.26 16.13 19.36
CA ASN A 181 4.14 16.80 18.40
C ASN A 181 3.48 18.03 17.77
N THR A 182 2.19 17.96 17.45
CA THR A 182 1.44 19.11 16.91
C THR A 182 1.34 20.25 17.94
N SER A 183 1.11 19.91 19.21
CA SER A 183 1.08 20.89 20.32
C SER A 183 2.44 21.56 20.52
N ALA A 184 3.52 20.76 20.56
CA ALA A 184 4.88 21.28 20.65
C ALA A 184 5.22 22.19 19.45
N TYR A 185 4.79 21.83 18.25
CA TYR A 185 5.02 22.60 17.04
C TYR A 185 4.25 23.93 17.01
N ARG A 186 3.06 24.01 17.62
CA ARG A 186 2.32 25.27 17.79
C ARG A 186 3.01 26.22 18.77
N LYS A 187 3.62 25.67 19.83
CA LYS A 187 4.34 26.46 20.86
C LYS A 187 5.77 26.85 20.44
N ARG A 188 6.20 26.53 19.21
CA ARG A 188 7.59 26.70 18.73
C ARG A 188 8.12 28.14 18.79
N HIS A 189 7.25 29.13 18.59
CA HIS A 189 7.65 30.54 18.59
C HIS A 189 7.93 31.02 20.01
N ASN A 190 7.08 30.63 20.97
CA ASN A 190 7.24 30.97 22.38
C ASN A 190 8.48 30.28 22.98
N ALA A 191 8.83 29.09 22.52
CA ALA A 191 9.99 28.34 22.99
C ALA A 191 11.31 28.69 22.28
N MET A 192 11.32 29.67 21.36
CA MET A 192 12.48 30.02 20.51
C MET A 192 13.21 28.78 19.93
N MET A 193 12.43 27.80 19.46
CA MET A 193 12.99 26.48 19.08
C MET A 193 14.00 26.61 17.93
N GLN A 194 15.15 25.92 18.05
CA GLN A 194 16.17 25.87 16.99
C GLN A 194 15.64 25.25 15.68
N LEU A 195 16.21 25.66 14.54
CA LEU A 195 15.73 25.24 13.21
C LEU A 195 15.81 23.72 12.99
N SER A 196 16.88 23.07 13.47
CA SER A 196 17.05 21.61 13.39
C SER A 196 15.92 20.87 14.14
N ASN A 197 15.61 21.30 15.37
CA ASN A 197 14.52 20.70 16.16
C ASN A 197 13.15 20.91 15.50
N ARG A 198 12.94 22.06 14.83
CA ARG A 198 11.71 22.31 14.06
C ARG A 198 11.58 21.34 12.89
N TYR A 199 12.68 21.07 12.18
CA TYR A 199 12.69 20.13 11.06
C TYR A 199 12.39 18.71 11.53
N GLN A 200 13.07 18.24 12.59
CA GLN A 200 12.82 16.91 13.16
C GLN A 200 11.37 16.76 13.67
N LEU A 201 10.81 17.81 14.27
CA LEU A 201 9.41 17.80 14.72
C LEU A 201 8.42 17.75 13.55
N ASP A 202 8.65 18.53 12.49
CA ASP A 202 7.82 18.48 11.27
C ASP A 202 7.89 17.08 10.60
N GLU A 203 9.08 16.50 10.55
CA GLU A 203 9.31 15.15 10.06
C GLU A 203 8.55 14.09 10.88
N ASN A 204 8.59 14.19 12.21
CA ASN A 204 7.86 13.29 13.11
C ASN A 204 6.34 13.42 12.97
N ILE A 205 5.81 14.63 12.84
CA ILE A 205 4.39 14.87 12.57
C ILE A 205 4.01 14.25 11.22
N ARG A 206 4.80 14.49 10.17
CA ARG A 206 4.55 13.99 8.82
C ARG A 206 4.57 12.46 8.78
N GLY A 207 5.62 11.84 9.32
CA GLY A 207 5.74 10.37 9.37
C GLY A 207 4.58 9.73 10.14
N SER A 208 4.21 10.29 11.29
CA SER A 208 3.10 9.76 12.11
C SER A 208 1.74 9.93 11.43
N ARG A 209 1.51 11.04 10.71
CA ARG A 209 0.27 11.26 9.92
C ARG A 209 0.11 10.30 8.75
N TYR A 210 1.20 9.72 8.22
CA TYR A 210 1.11 8.64 7.24
C TYR A 210 0.58 7.35 7.86
N LEU A 211 0.89 7.09 9.14
CA LEU A 211 0.51 5.86 9.82
C LEU A 211 -0.90 5.87 10.39
N ILE A 212 -1.41 7.01 10.87
CA ILE A 212 -2.76 7.15 11.45
C ILE A 212 -3.87 6.45 10.64
N PRO A 213 -4.04 6.67 9.31
CA PRO A 213 -5.11 6.02 8.56
C PRO A 213 -4.94 4.49 8.53
N VAL A 214 -3.71 4.00 8.53
CA VAL A 214 -3.41 2.58 8.46
C VAL A 214 -3.67 1.93 9.81
N ALA A 215 -3.23 2.56 10.90
CA ALA A 215 -3.51 2.10 12.26
C ALA A 215 -5.02 2.12 12.56
N LEU A 216 -5.74 3.14 12.10
CA LEU A 216 -7.20 3.19 12.20
C LEU A 216 -7.85 2.04 11.44
N ASN A 217 -7.42 1.78 10.20
CA ASN A 217 -7.91 0.66 9.41
C ASN A 217 -7.62 -0.68 10.08
N ASP A 218 -6.43 -0.87 10.66
CA ASP A 218 -6.09 -2.09 11.39
C ASP A 218 -7.00 -2.30 12.61
N VAL A 219 -7.33 -1.25 13.35
CA VAL A 219 -8.31 -1.32 14.44
C VAL A 219 -9.69 -1.71 13.91
N LEU A 220 -10.17 -1.08 12.83
CA LEU A 220 -11.47 -1.40 12.22
C LEU A 220 -11.52 -2.85 11.73
N VAL A 221 -10.42 -3.33 11.12
CA VAL A 221 -10.28 -4.73 10.70
C VAL A 221 -10.33 -5.66 11.91
N LYS A 222 -9.67 -5.33 13.03
CA LYS A 222 -9.76 -6.14 14.26
C LYS A 222 -11.15 -6.12 14.88
N VAL A 223 -11.87 -5.00 14.83
CA VAL A 223 -13.28 -4.92 15.25
C VAL A 223 -14.14 -5.82 14.37
N ALA A 224 -14.01 -5.73 13.04
CA ALA A 224 -14.71 -6.62 12.12
C ALA A 224 -14.39 -8.09 12.42
N PHE A 225 -13.12 -8.42 12.62
CA PHE A 225 -12.69 -9.77 12.99
C PHE A 225 -13.38 -10.28 14.27
N ILE A 226 -13.48 -9.46 15.32
CA ILE A 226 -14.20 -9.81 16.56
C ILE A 226 -15.69 -10.02 16.30
N LEU A 227 -16.32 -9.18 15.48
CA LEU A 227 -17.72 -9.34 15.11
C LEU A 227 -17.96 -10.62 14.31
N LEU A 228 -17.06 -10.96 13.38
CA LEU A 228 -17.12 -12.24 12.66
C LEU A 228 -16.95 -13.43 13.62
N MET A 229 -16.06 -13.33 14.61
CA MET A 229 -15.91 -14.38 15.62
C MET A 229 -17.14 -14.52 16.50
N ALA A 230 -17.71 -13.39 16.96
CA ALA A 230 -18.94 -13.40 17.73
C ALA A 230 -20.09 -14.03 16.91
N TYR A 231 -20.21 -13.65 15.64
CA TYR A 231 -21.17 -14.26 14.71
C TYR A 231 -20.95 -15.78 14.63
N SER A 232 -19.69 -16.20 14.46
CA SER A 232 -19.31 -17.61 14.41
C SER A 232 -19.72 -18.39 15.66
N ILE A 233 -19.63 -17.79 16.84
CA ILE A 233 -19.90 -18.48 18.12
C ILE A 233 -21.40 -18.52 18.42
N PHE A 234 -22.13 -17.44 18.12
CA PHE A 234 -23.54 -17.30 18.52
C PHE A 234 -24.53 -17.82 17.48
N PHE A 235 -24.16 -17.81 16.19
CA PHE A 235 -25.10 -18.10 15.10
C PHE A 235 -24.73 -19.32 14.25
N THR A 236 -23.53 -19.86 14.39
CA THR A 236 -23.10 -21.07 13.68
C THR A 236 -22.53 -22.09 14.66
N ASP A 237 -23.08 -23.29 14.75
CA ASP A 237 -22.53 -24.38 15.58
C ASP A 237 -21.22 -24.98 15.01
N ILE A 238 -20.47 -24.21 14.21
CA ILE A 238 -19.31 -24.66 13.46
C ILE A 238 -18.04 -24.32 14.26
N PRO A 239 -17.21 -25.31 14.62
CA PRO A 239 -15.98 -25.05 15.36
C PRO A 239 -15.00 -24.21 14.53
N LEU A 240 -14.37 -23.22 15.19
CA LEU A 240 -13.37 -22.33 14.59
C LEU A 240 -12.33 -23.14 13.79
N GLY A 241 -12.22 -22.86 12.49
CA GLY A 241 -11.23 -23.49 11.61
C GLY A 241 -11.69 -24.75 10.86
N HIS A 242 -12.96 -25.15 10.96
CA HIS A 242 -13.54 -26.25 10.15
C HIS A 242 -14.62 -25.80 9.16
N ASP A 243 -14.79 -24.48 9.02
CA ASP A 243 -15.89 -23.89 8.29
C ASP A 243 -15.62 -23.80 6.77
N THR A 244 -16.44 -24.50 5.97
CA THR A 244 -16.26 -24.66 4.52
C THR A 244 -17.17 -23.79 3.66
N THR A 245 -18.07 -23.00 4.24
CA THR A 245 -19.16 -22.37 3.46
C THR A 245 -18.84 -20.94 3.00
N HIS A 246 -18.90 -19.94 3.88
CA HIS A 246 -18.66 -18.54 3.49
C HIS A 246 -17.87 -17.71 4.52
N LEU A 247 -17.91 -18.12 5.79
CA LEU A 247 -17.27 -17.36 6.87
C LEU A 247 -15.74 -17.37 6.77
N SER A 248 -15.16 -18.51 6.36
CA SER A 248 -13.72 -18.64 6.07
C SER A 248 -13.25 -17.68 4.98
N HIS A 249 -14.04 -17.53 3.90
CA HIS A 249 -13.76 -16.54 2.85
C HIS A 249 -13.79 -15.10 3.36
N ALA A 250 -14.69 -14.78 4.31
CA ALA A 250 -14.78 -13.45 4.87
C ALA A 250 -13.53 -13.09 5.70
N TYR A 251 -12.99 -14.03 6.49
CA TYR A 251 -11.70 -13.84 7.18
C TYR A 251 -10.53 -13.68 6.20
N ASP A 252 -10.52 -14.49 5.14
CA ASP A 252 -9.47 -14.48 4.11
C ASP A 252 -9.47 -13.13 3.35
N LEU A 253 -10.65 -12.65 2.94
CA LEU A 253 -10.85 -11.34 2.31
C LEU A 253 -10.52 -10.17 3.24
N LEU A 254 -10.89 -10.26 4.52
CA LEU A 254 -10.57 -9.21 5.48
C LEU A 254 -9.04 -9.05 5.62
N GLY A 255 -8.30 -10.16 5.62
CA GLY A 255 -6.84 -10.16 5.66
C GLY A 255 -6.18 -9.67 4.37
N SER A 256 -6.74 -9.96 3.19
CA SER A 256 -6.23 -9.42 1.91
C SER A 256 -6.51 -7.91 1.77
N TYR A 257 -7.71 -7.47 2.17
CA TYR A 257 -8.07 -6.07 2.27
C TYR A 257 -7.11 -5.29 3.18
N GLN A 258 -6.83 -5.80 4.39
CA GLN A 258 -5.93 -5.14 5.34
C GLN A 258 -4.54 -4.89 4.72
N ARG A 259 -3.97 -5.89 4.05
CA ARG A 259 -2.67 -5.81 3.37
C ARG A 259 -2.68 -4.81 2.23
N LEU A 260 -3.70 -4.88 1.38
CA LEU A 260 -3.84 -3.96 0.26
C LEU A 260 -3.97 -2.51 0.75
N PHE A 261 -4.80 -2.27 1.77
CA PHE A 261 -4.97 -0.95 2.38
C PHE A 261 -3.66 -0.43 2.99
N PHE A 262 -2.91 -1.28 3.69
CA PHE A 262 -1.58 -0.93 4.21
C PHE A 262 -0.67 -0.37 3.11
N GLY A 263 -0.54 -1.10 2.01
CA GLY A 263 0.29 -0.68 0.89
C GLY A 263 -0.23 0.61 0.23
N LEU A 264 -1.53 0.69 -0.05
CA LEU A 264 -2.14 1.82 -0.77
C LEU A 264 -2.08 3.10 0.07
N ALA A 265 -2.44 3.04 1.35
CA ALA A 265 -2.48 4.21 2.21
C ALA A 265 -1.08 4.85 2.38
N LEU A 266 -0.03 4.04 2.47
CA LEU A 266 1.35 4.53 2.59
C LEU A 266 1.92 5.03 1.26
N THR A 267 1.59 4.37 0.15
CA THR A 267 2.06 4.79 -1.18
C THR A 267 1.37 6.07 -1.66
N LEU A 268 0.04 6.16 -1.54
CA LEU A 268 -0.74 7.32 -1.98
C LEU A 268 -0.39 8.60 -1.21
N ARG A 269 0.00 8.48 0.07
CA ARG A 269 0.37 9.63 0.90
C ARG A 269 1.85 9.99 0.82
N SER A 270 2.66 9.24 0.07
CA SER A 270 4.06 9.60 -0.13
C SER A 270 4.19 10.87 -0.97
N GLN A 271 4.94 11.85 -0.46
CA GLN A 271 5.32 13.06 -1.20
C GLN A 271 5.95 12.73 -2.57
N ARG A 272 6.72 11.64 -2.66
CA ARG A 272 7.35 11.24 -3.91
C ARG A 272 6.32 10.74 -4.92
N PHE A 273 5.31 10.00 -4.47
CA PHE A 273 4.21 9.59 -5.32
C PHE A 273 3.41 10.80 -5.83
N ASP A 274 3.14 11.78 -4.96
CA ASP A 274 2.53 13.06 -5.35
C ASP A 274 3.36 13.80 -6.42
N HIS A 275 4.69 13.84 -6.26
CA HIS A 275 5.58 14.44 -7.25
C HIS A 275 5.58 13.69 -8.58
N LEU A 276 5.59 12.36 -8.55
CA LEU A 276 5.51 11.52 -9.75
C LEU A 276 4.18 11.74 -10.49
N LEU A 277 3.06 11.75 -9.78
CA LEU A 277 1.74 12.04 -10.35
C LEU A 277 1.65 13.46 -10.92
N LYS A 278 2.13 14.46 -10.18
CA LYS A 278 2.14 15.86 -10.65
C LYS A 278 3.05 16.05 -11.85
N ARG A 279 4.21 15.38 -11.89
CA ARG A 279 5.12 15.39 -13.05
C ARG A 279 4.46 14.77 -14.27
N ARG A 280 3.84 13.60 -14.13
CA ARG A 280 3.07 12.96 -15.21
C ARG A 280 1.96 13.88 -15.72
N LYS A 281 1.15 14.48 -14.84
CA LYS A 281 0.10 15.44 -15.23
C LYS A 281 0.66 16.61 -16.05
N LYS A 282 1.84 17.14 -15.70
CA LYS A 282 2.49 18.21 -16.47
C LYS A 282 2.96 17.71 -17.84
N THR A 283 3.59 16.53 -17.91
CA THR A 283 4.05 15.94 -19.16
C THR A 283 2.88 15.61 -20.10
N THR A 284 1.79 15.03 -19.59
CA THR A 284 0.59 14.76 -20.39
C THR A 284 -0.01 16.04 -20.97
N LYS A 285 -0.12 17.11 -20.18
CA LYS A 285 -0.57 18.42 -20.67
C LYS A 285 0.37 19.03 -21.72
N ALA A 286 1.67 18.79 -21.61
CA ALA A 286 2.65 19.27 -22.59
C ALA A 286 2.52 18.52 -23.93
N ILE A 287 2.33 17.19 -23.87
CA ILE A 287 2.08 16.35 -25.05
C ILE A 287 0.78 16.75 -25.73
N GLU A 288 -0.29 16.97 -24.95
CA GLU A 288 -1.59 17.43 -25.47
C GLU A 288 -1.45 18.76 -26.20
N LYS A 289 -0.77 19.75 -25.61
CA LYS A 289 -0.48 21.04 -26.26
C LYS A 289 0.34 20.91 -27.54
N GLN A 290 1.34 20.02 -27.56
CA GLN A 290 2.13 19.76 -28.76
C GLN A 290 1.27 19.11 -29.85
N ALA A 291 0.42 18.14 -29.51
CA ALA A 291 -0.50 17.51 -30.46
C ALA A 291 -1.48 18.54 -31.05
N THR A 292 -2.04 19.43 -30.23
CA THR A 292 -2.92 20.52 -30.71
C THR A 292 -2.18 21.50 -31.61
N ALA A 293 -0.94 21.86 -31.27
CA ALA A 293 -0.12 22.76 -32.09
C ALA A 293 0.22 22.14 -33.44
N VAL A 294 0.58 20.84 -33.48
CA VAL A 294 0.84 20.11 -34.72
C VAL A 294 -0.42 20.03 -35.59
N ALA A 295 -1.59 19.75 -35.00
CA ALA A 295 -2.86 19.74 -35.73
C ALA A 295 -3.17 21.10 -36.38
N LEU A 296 -3.01 22.20 -35.62
CA LEU A 296 -3.19 23.57 -36.14
C LEU A 296 -2.20 23.92 -37.25
N HIS A 297 -0.95 23.49 -37.14
CA HIS A 297 0.04 23.70 -38.21
C HIS A 297 -0.31 22.92 -39.48
N LEU A 298 -0.79 21.69 -39.33
CA LEU A 298 -1.22 20.86 -40.46
C LEU A 298 -2.43 21.49 -41.18
N GLU A 299 -3.42 21.96 -40.42
CA GLU A 299 -4.61 22.64 -40.96
C GLU A 299 -4.26 23.92 -41.71
N ARG A 300 -3.34 24.74 -41.16
CA ARG A 300 -2.84 25.95 -41.84
C ARG A 300 -2.06 25.62 -43.11
N ALA A 301 -1.25 24.56 -43.12
CA ALA A 301 -0.52 24.14 -44.31
C ALA A 301 -1.47 23.66 -45.42
N VAL A 302 -2.54 22.94 -45.06
CA VAL A 302 -3.60 22.53 -45.99
C VAL A 302 -4.34 23.77 -46.55
N GLN A 303 -4.70 24.73 -45.70
CA GLN A 303 -5.33 25.97 -46.13
C GLN A 303 -4.42 26.78 -47.07
N GLN A 304 -3.13 26.93 -46.75
CA GLN A 304 -2.17 27.61 -47.62
C GLN A 304 -2.00 26.90 -48.97
N SER A 305 -1.91 25.57 -48.98
CA SER A 305 -1.84 24.80 -50.23
C SER A 305 -3.10 24.99 -51.09
N SER A 306 -4.28 25.02 -50.47
CA SER A 306 -5.54 25.27 -51.16
C SER A 306 -5.63 26.69 -51.74
N ALA A 307 -5.14 27.70 -51.01
CA ALA A 307 -5.09 29.09 -51.47
C ALA A 307 -4.11 29.28 -52.64
N ILE A 308 -2.95 28.63 -52.60
CA ILE A 308 -2.00 28.61 -53.71
C ILE A 308 -2.65 27.98 -54.95
N GLY A 309 -3.31 26.83 -54.80
CA GLY A 309 -4.04 26.18 -55.91
C GLY A 309 -5.09 27.08 -56.56
N GLN A 310 -5.90 27.80 -55.77
CA GLN A 310 -6.89 28.74 -56.29
C GLN A 310 -6.26 29.94 -57.01
N SER A 311 -5.17 30.49 -56.48
CA SER A 311 -4.46 31.60 -57.11
C SER A 311 -3.83 31.22 -58.47
N THR A 312 -3.32 29.99 -58.60
CA THR A 312 -2.80 29.46 -59.87
C THR A 312 -3.93 29.26 -60.90
N GLN A 313 -5.11 28.81 -60.47
CA GLN A 313 -6.27 28.70 -61.37
C GLN A 313 -6.75 30.07 -61.86
N LEU A 314 -6.80 31.07 -60.98
CA LEU A 314 -7.14 32.46 -61.33
C LEU A 314 -6.13 33.09 -62.30
N ALA A 315 -4.83 32.84 -62.12
CA ALA A 315 -3.79 33.31 -63.02
C ALA A 315 -3.92 32.67 -64.41
N ASN A 316 -4.17 31.36 -64.48
CA ASN A 316 -4.42 30.66 -65.75
C ASN A 316 -5.69 31.15 -66.45
N HIS A 317 -6.72 31.53 -65.69
CA HIS A 317 -7.96 32.07 -66.27
C HIS A 317 -7.77 33.50 -66.82
N ARG A 318 -6.92 34.33 -66.20
CA ARG A 318 -6.53 35.65 -66.75
C ARG A 318 -5.65 35.54 -67.99
N ALA A 319 -4.73 34.58 -68.04
CA ALA A 319 -3.85 34.37 -69.19
C ALA A 319 -4.59 33.88 -70.46
N ARG A 320 -5.80 33.35 -70.31
CA ARG A 320 -6.69 32.96 -71.43
C ARG A 320 -7.72 34.02 -71.79
N ALA A 321 -7.69 35.19 -71.16
CA ALA A 321 -8.57 36.29 -71.57
C ALA A 321 -8.15 36.77 -72.98
N PRO A 322 -9.07 36.81 -73.96
CA PRO A 322 -8.73 37.23 -75.31
C PRO A 322 -8.23 38.68 -75.33
N PRO A 323 -7.23 39.00 -76.17
CA PRO A 323 -6.70 40.36 -76.25
C PRO A 323 -7.80 41.34 -76.64
N ILE A 324 -7.88 42.45 -75.90
CA ILE A 324 -8.80 43.56 -76.17
C ILE A 324 -8.36 44.18 -77.52
N PRO A 325 -9.21 44.21 -78.56
CA PRO A 325 -8.85 44.78 -79.83
C PRO A 325 -8.88 46.31 -79.75
N GLY A 326 -7.77 46.93 -80.12
CA GLY A 326 -7.70 48.37 -80.39
C GLY A 326 -6.72 49.13 -79.51
N MET A 327 -5.45 49.12 -79.90
CA MET A 327 -4.54 50.26 -79.85
C MET A 327 -3.20 49.85 -80.48
N ALA A 328 -3.07 50.08 -81.78
CA ALA A 328 -1.79 50.28 -82.45
C ALA A 328 -1.74 51.75 -82.90
N PRO A 329 -0.62 52.46 -82.75
CA PRO A 329 -0.37 53.71 -83.49
C PRO A 329 -0.14 53.45 -84.98
#